data_AF-A0A0B7ACQ7-F1
#
_entry.id   AF-A0A0B7ACQ7-F1
#
_cell.length_a   1.000
_cell.length_b   1.000
_cell.length_c   1.000
_cell.angle_alpha   90.00
_cell.angle_beta   90.00
_cell.angle_gamma   90.00
#
_symmetry.space_group_name_H-M   'P 1'
#
loop_
_entity.id
_entity.type
_entity.pdbx_description
1 polymer ?
#
loop_
_entity_poly.entity_id
_entity_poly.type
_entity_poly.pdbx_seq_one_letter_code
_entity_poly.pdbx_strand_id
1 'polypeptide(L)'
;IEKNQDRRSIINKSPMMFSKTQDDVCMIMKFLSNSPVTHVAANTHPAVPGPAVTSISCNHNYAINKWNNNYIPQANSASFSSEKADPTAQPNLPLAMDQLLVLNTGLQRRTLGDNFDQRLPVNHHSFVTTADNRFLFACGFWDKSFRVYYL
;
A
#
# COMPACT_ATOMS: atom_id res chain seq x y z
N ILE A 1 -34.90 23.24 -41.97
CA ILE A 1 -33.68 23.52 -41.16
C ILE A 1 -34.24 23.84 -39.78
N GLU A 2 -34.19 23.03 -38.72
CA GLU A 2 -33.33 21.95 -38.27
C GLU A 2 -34.06 21.15 -37.14
N LYS A 3 -33.48 20.03 -36.74
CA LYS A 3 -34.02 18.85 -36.03
C LYS A 3 -34.67 19.05 -34.64
N ASN A 4 -35.76 18.29 -34.45
CA ASN A 4 -36.07 17.36 -33.34
C ASN A 4 -35.10 17.33 -32.12
N GLN A 5 -35.60 17.44 -30.89
CA GLN A 5 -35.88 16.24 -30.05
C GLN A 5 -36.64 16.55 -28.75
N ASP A 6 -37.74 15.81 -28.61
CA ASP A 6 -38.64 15.63 -27.47
C ASP A 6 -38.02 15.50 -26.07
N ARG A 7 -38.88 15.84 -25.09
CA ARG A 7 -39.06 15.18 -23.77
C ARG A 7 -37.97 14.15 -23.41
N ARG A 8 -37.33 14.35 -22.26
CA ARG A 8 -37.51 13.45 -21.08
C ARG A 8 -36.59 13.83 -19.93
N SER A 9 -37.24 13.99 -18.79
CA SER A 9 -36.81 13.61 -17.44
C SER A 9 -35.47 14.14 -16.93
N ILE A 10 -35.58 14.97 -15.88
CA ILE A 10 -34.86 14.82 -14.62
C ILE A 10 -34.28 13.40 -14.54
N ILE A 11 -33.01 13.26 -14.91
CA ILE A 11 -32.28 12.02 -14.70
C ILE A 11 -32.15 11.96 -13.18
N ASN A 12 -33.02 11.14 -12.57
CA ASN A 12 -32.76 10.45 -11.33
C ASN A 12 -31.27 10.11 -11.33
N LYS A 13 -30.46 10.92 -10.64
CA LYS A 13 -29.28 10.38 -9.99
C LYS A 13 -29.83 9.51 -8.89
N SER A 14 -30.35 8.34 -9.27
CA SER A 14 -30.45 7.24 -8.34
C SER A 14 -29.05 7.15 -7.73
N PRO A 15 -28.87 7.29 -6.40
CA PRO A 15 -27.72 6.70 -5.76
C PRO A 15 -27.96 5.19 -5.87
N MET A 16 -27.81 4.67 -7.08
CA MET A 16 -28.09 3.28 -7.38
C MET A 16 -26.91 2.54 -6.80
N MET A 17 -27.21 1.92 -5.66
CA MET A 17 -26.39 0.96 -4.95
C MET A 17 -25.40 1.64 -4.00
N PHE A 18 -25.93 1.98 -2.82
CA PHE A 18 -25.37 1.39 -1.61
C PHE A 18 -25.28 -0.13 -1.84
N SER A 19 -24.27 -0.59 -2.59
CA SER A 19 -23.93 -2.01 -2.57
C SER A 19 -23.46 -2.24 -1.15
N LYS A 20 -24.19 -3.06 -0.39
CA LYS A 20 -23.71 -3.60 0.88
C LYS A 20 -22.26 -4.01 0.66
N THR A 21 -21.33 -3.39 1.36
CA THR A 21 -19.90 -3.63 1.25
C THR A 21 -19.69 -5.14 1.33
N GLN A 22 -19.33 -5.75 0.20
CA GLN A 22 -18.78 -7.10 0.16
C GLN A 22 -17.39 -6.95 0.75
N ASP A 23 -17.22 -7.42 1.99
CA ASP A 23 -16.00 -7.46 2.79
C ASP A 23 -15.24 -6.12 2.93
N ASP A 24 -15.20 -5.56 4.15
CA ASP A 24 -14.47 -4.32 4.47
C ASP A 24 -12.94 -4.43 4.24
N VAL A 25 -12.41 -5.66 4.06
CA VAL A 25 -10.98 -5.94 3.89
C VAL A 25 -10.70 -6.57 2.52
N CYS A 26 -10.08 -5.80 1.62
CA CYS A 26 -9.74 -6.25 0.27
C CYS A 26 -8.39 -6.99 0.16
N MET A 27 -7.50 -6.86 1.16
CA MET A 27 -6.20 -7.54 1.21
C MET A 27 -5.64 -7.60 2.63
N ILE A 28 -4.94 -8.69 2.96
CA ILE A 28 -4.12 -8.82 4.17
C ILE A 28 -2.68 -9.13 3.75
N MET A 29 -1.73 -8.35 4.24
CA MET A 29 -0.30 -8.58 4.05
C MET A 29 0.36 -8.93 5.39
N LYS A 30 1.07 -10.06 5.43
CA LYS A 30 1.78 -10.53 6.63
C LYS A 30 3.28 -10.37 6.45
N PHE A 31 3.89 -9.62 7.38
CA PHE A 31 5.34 -9.43 7.41
C PHE A 31 6.00 -10.58 8.15
N LEU A 32 7.03 -11.15 7.54
CA LEU A 32 7.80 -12.26 8.10
C LEU A 32 8.61 -11.87 9.36
N SER A 33 8.75 -10.58 9.65
CA SER A 33 9.42 -10.11 10.86
C SER A 33 8.66 -10.43 12.15
N ASN A 34 7.37 -10.77 12.08
CA ASN A 34 6.46 -10.82 13.24
C ASN A 34 6.52 -9.56 14.12
N SER A 35 7.05 -8.46 13.57
CA SER A 35 7.15 -7.17 14.23
C SER A 35 5.95 -6.33 13.79
N PRO A 36 5.22 -5.69 14.72
CA PRO A 36 4.07 -4.86 14.38
C PRO A 36 4.45 -3.76 13.39
N VAL A 37 3.57 -3.47 12.43
CA VAL A 37 3.69 -2.30 11.56
C VAL A 37 3.32 -1.06 12.36
N THR A 38 4.22 -0.07 12.43
CA THR A 38 4.03 1.17 13.20
C THR A 38 3.71 2.37 12.33
N HIS A 39 4.14 2.34 11.07
CA HIS A 39 3.95 3.44 10.14
C HIS A 39 3.56 2.92 8.75
N VAL A 40 2.59 3.60 8.14
CA VAL A 40 2.14 3.36 6.78
C VAL A 40 2.01 4.70 6.06
N ALA A 41 2.71 4.84 4.94
CA ALA A 41 2.55 5.95 4.02
C ALA A 41 1.95 5.44 2.71
N ALA A 42 0.78 5.96 2.33
CA ALA A 42 0.04 5.53 1.15
C ALA A 42 0.02 6.66 0.11
N ASN A 43 0.98 6.64 -0.82
CA ASN A 43 1.00 7.55 -1.96
C ASN A 43 0.60 6.75 -3.20
N THR A 44 -0.70 6.59 -3.38
CA THR A 44 -1.30 5.70 -4.40
C THR A 44 -1.88 6.45 -5.60
N HIS A 45 -1.83 7.80 -5.58
CA HIS A 45 -2.42 8.62 -6.64
C HIS A 45 -1.78 8.32 -8.01
N PRO A 46 -2.56 8.23 -9.11
CA PRO A 46 -2.02 7.90 -10.44
C PRO A 46 -0.94 8.85 -10.98
N ALA A 47 -0.90 10.10 -10.52
CA ALA A 47 0.13 11.07 -10.89
C ALA A 47 1.47 10.88 -10.16
N VAL A 48 1.55 10.01 -9.16
CA VAL A 48 2.81 9.68 -8.47
C VAL A 48 3.63 8.78 -9.40
N PRO A 49 4.93 9.06 -9.67
CA PRO A 49 5.73 8.26 -10.60
C PRO A 49 5.84 6.77 -10.25
N GLY A 50 5.74 6.43 -8.97
CA GLY A 50 5.68 5.06 -8.47
C GLY A 50 4.65 4.92 -7.36
N PRO A 51 3.35 4.72 -7.68
CA PRO A 51 2.31 4.59 -6.68
C PRO A 51 2.57 3.38 -5.79
N ALA A 52 2.63 3.60 -4.48
CA ALA A 52 3.03 2.58 -3.53
C ALA A 52 2.50 2.87 -2.12
N VAL A 53 2.48 1.81 -1.32
CA VAL A 53 2.26 1.84 0.12
C VAL A 53 3.56 1.40 0.79
N THR A 54 4.20 2.34 1.47
CA THR A 54 5.41 2.10 2.26
C THR A 54 4.99 1.77 3.69
N SER A 55 5.43 0.63 4.19
CA SER A 55 5.17 0.17 5.56
C SER A 55 6.47 0.04 6.34
N ILE A 56 6.48 0.44 7.60
CA ILE A 56 7.64 0.32 8.50
C ILE A 56 7.19 -0.38 9.78
N SER A 57 7.97 -1.37 10.25
CA SER A 57 7.71 -2.11 11.48
C SER A 57 8.51 -1.58 12.67
N CYS A 58 8.11 -1.97 13.90
CA CYS A 58 8.78 -1.57 15.15
C CYS A 58 10.28 -1.87 15.15
N ASN A 59 10.72 -2.92 14.45
CA ASN A 59 12.14 -3.26 14.33
C ASN A 59 12.83 -2.58 13.13
N HIS A 60 12.29 -1.46 12.66
CA HIS A 60 12.86 -0.59 11.62
C HIS A 60 13.02 -1.24 10.24
N ASN A 61 12.38 -2.39 10.02
CA ASN A 61 12.27 -2.92 8.67
C ASN A 61 11.18 -2.18 7.91
N TYR A 62 11.42 -1.97 6.63
CA TYR A 62 10.44 -1.35 5.76
C TYR A 62 10.22 -2.17 4.50
N ALA A 63 9.06 -1.97 3.89
CA ALA A 63 8.70 -2.58 2.62
C ALA A 63 7.95 -1.57 1.77
N ILE A 64 8.14 -1.66 0.46
CA ILE A 64 7.50 -0.80 -0.53
C ILE A 64 6.61 -1.68 -1.39
N ASN A 65 5.31 -1.63 -1.10
CA ASN A 65 4.32 -2.44 -1.79
C ASN A 65 3.71 -1.63 -2.93
N LYS A 66 3.83 -2.11 -4.16
CA LYS A 66 3.40 -1.38 -5.34
C LYS A 66 1.88 -1.35 -5.41
N TRP A 67 1.30 -0.17 -5.57
CA TRP A 67 -0.13 0.00 -5.73
C TRP A 67 -0.54 -0.22 -7.19
N ASN A 68 -1.60 -0.99 -7.39
CA ASN A 68 -2.18 -1.25 -8.70
C ASN A 68 -3.36 -0.31 -8.96
N ASN A 69 -3.12 0.78 -9.70
CA ASN A 69 -4.18 1.73 -10.10
C ASN A 69 -5.22 1.12 -11.06
N ASN A 70 -4.95 -0.03 -11.65
CA ASN A 70 -5.89 -0.76 -12.51
C ASN A 70 -6.71 -1.80 -11.73
N TYR A 71 -6.57 -1.87 -10.41
CA TYR A 71 -7.32 -2.81 -9.60
C TYR A 71 -8.82 -2.51 -9.69
N ILE A 72 -9.57 -3.51 -10.15
CA ILE A 72 -11.02 -3.52 -10.18
C ILE A 72 -11.48 -4.56 -9.15
N PRO A 73 -12.21 -4.16 -8.10
CA PRO A 73 -12.82 -5.10 -7.17
C PRO A 73 -13.74 -6.06 -7.92
N GLN A 74 -13.38 -7.34 -8.03
CA GLN A 74 -14.28 -8.35 -8.57
C GLN A 74 -15.24 -8.79 -7.46
N ALA A 75 -16.54 -8.65 -7.70
CA ALA A 75 -17.62 -8.94 -6.74
C ALA A 75 -17.64 -10.39 -6.20
N ASN A 76 -16.81 -11.31 -6.69
CA ASN A 76 -16.83 -12.73 -6.34
C ASN A 76 -15.43 -13.37 -6.13
N SER A 77 -14.34 -12.60 -6.05
CA SER A 77 -12.99 -13.18 -5.92
C SER A 77 -12.43 -13.07 -4.49
N ALA A 78 -13.23 -13.42 -3.48
CA ALA A 78 -12.73 -13.73 -2.14
C ALA A 78 -12.13 -15.15 -2.11
N SER A 79 -11.22 -15.45 -3.04
CA SER A 79 -10.45 -16.67 -3.03
C SER A 79 -9.00 -16.29 -2.74
N PHE A 80 -8.70 -16.20 -1.45
CA PHE A 80 -7.35 -16.12 -0.91
C PHE A 80 -6.54 -17.43 -1.14
N SER A 81 -7.07 -18.35 -1.94
CA SER A 81 -6.42 -19.59 -2.30
C SER A 81 -5.51 -19.39 -3.51
N SER A 82 -4.25 -19.74 -3.32
CA SER A 82 -3.25 -20.05 -4.36
C SER A 82 -3.66 -21.26 -5.23
N GLU A 83 -4.96 -21.56 -5.37
CA GLU A 83 -5.43 -22.79 -6.01
C GLU A 83 -6.18 -22.43 -7.30
N LYS A 84 -5.48 -22.69 -8.42
CA LYS A 84 -5.93 -22.57 -9.83
C LYS A 84 -6.04 -21.17 -10.41
N ALA A 85 -4.99 -20.36 -10.27
CA ALA A 85 -4.68 -19.39 -11.32
C ALA A 85 -3.94 -20.12 -12.45
N ASP A 86 -4.32 -19.85 -13.70
CA ASP A 86 -3.49 -20.18 -14.87
C ASP A 86 -2.07 -19.64 -14.60
N PRO A 87 -0.99 -20.45 -14.70
CA PRO A 87 0.37 -20.02 -14.37
C PRO A 87 0.87 -18.83 -15.23
N THR A 88 0.12 -18.44 -16.26
CA THR A 88 0.40 -17.28 -17.11
C THR A 88 -0.34 -15.99 -16.69
N ALA A 89 -1.39 -16.07 -15.87
CA ALA A 89 -2.21 -14.92 -15.49
C ALA A 89 -1.71 -14.30 -14.17
N GLN A 90 -1.24 -13.05 -14.23
CA GLN A 90 -0.85 -12.29 -13.03
C GLN A 90 -2.09 -12.07 -12.13
N PRO A 91 -1.99 -12.29 -10.81
CA PRO A 91 -3.11 -12.08 -9.90
C PRO A 91 -3.50 -10.60 -9.85
N ASN A 92 -4.79 -10.30 -10.07
CA ASN A 92 -5.32 -8.94 -10.01
C ASN A 92 -5.53 -8.50 -8.55
N LEU A 93 -4.46 -8.00 -7.93
CA LEU A 93 -4.44 -7.56 -6.54
C LEU A 93 -4.32 -6.02 -6.46
N PRO A 94 -4.88 -5.37 -5.42
CA PRO A 94 -4.71 -3.93 -5.19
C PRO A 94 -3.26 -3.55 -4.86
N LEU A 95 -2.54 -4.42 -4.14
CA LEU A 95 -1.13 -4.22 -3.78
C LEU A 95 -0.31 -5.43 -4.22
N ALA A 96 0.77 -5.17 -4.95
CA ALA A 96 1.82 -6.15 -5.18
C ALA A 96 2.85 -6.04 -4.06
N MET A 97 3.15 -7.19 -3.44
CA MET A 97 4.08 -7.27 -2.31
C MET A 97 5.50 -6.86 -2.75
N ASP A 98 6.26 -6.23 -1.85
CA ASP A 98 7.67 -5.92 -2.08
C ASP A 98 8.46 -7.21 -2.38
N GLN A 99 9.17 -7.27 -3.51
CA GLN A 99 9.91 -8.47 -3.90
C GLN A 99 10.98 -8.86 -2.88
N LEU A 100 11.59 -7.87 -2.22
CA LEU A 100 12.57 -8.13 -1.17
C LEU A 100 11.95 -8.77 0.07
N LEU A 101 10.66 -8.53 0.28
CA LEU A 101 9.87 -9.20 1.31
C LEU A 101 9.46 -10.61 0.88
N VAL A 102 9.09 -10.80 -0.39
CA VAL A 102 8.70 -12.10 -0.96
C VAL A 102 9.85 -13.09 -0.98
N LEU A 103 11.05 -12.65 -1.37
CA LEU A 103 12.19 -13.54 -1.56
C LEU A 103 12.71 -14.16 -0.26
N ASN A 104 12.40 -13.58 0.90
CA ASN A 104 12.71 -14.09 2.25
C ASN A 104 14.09 -14.77 2.40
N THR A 105 15.11 -14.30 1.69
CA THR A 105 16.45 -14.90 1.76
C THR A 105 17.20 -14.47 3.01
N GLY A 106 16.62 -13.62 3.85
CA GLY A 106 17.28 -13.01 5.02
C GLY A 106 18.38 -12.00 4.67
N LEU A 107 18.97 -12.12 3.48
CA LEU A 107 20.13 -11.38 3.00
C LEU A 107 19.78 -10.04 2.33
N GLN A 108 18.52 -9.85 1.93
CA GLN A 108 18.07 -8.66 1.20
C GLN A 108 16.88 -7.97 1.91
N ARG A 109 16.95 -7.87 3.24
CA ARG A 109 15.92 -7.18 4.03
C ARG A 109 16.20 -5.68 4.06
N ARG A 110 15.23 -4.89 3.60
CA ARG A 110 15.23 -3.43 3.74
C ARG A 110 15.06 -3.05 5.22
N THR A 111 16.12 -2.48 5.80
CA THR A 111 16.13 -1.95 7.17
C THR A 111 16.67 -0.53 7.16
N LEU A 112 16.19 0.32 8.09
CA LEU A 112 16.73 1.67 8.31
C LEU A 112 18.09 1.63 9.02
N GLY A 113 18.60 0.44 9.32
CA GLY A 113 19.89 0.23 9.98
C GLY A 113 19.78 0.36 11.49
N ASP A 114 20.94 0.59 12.11
CA ASP A 114 21.09 0.59 13.56
C ASP A 114 21.05 2.02 14.13
N ASN A 115 21.36 2.16 15.42
CA ASN A 115 21.52 3.44 16.13
C ASN A 115 20.23 4.18 16.52
N PHE A 116 19.07 3.52 16.45
CA PHE A 116 17.87 4.04 17.10
C PHE A 116 18.04 4.05 18.62
N ASP A 117 17.61 5.13 19.26
CA ASP A 117 17.62 5.25 20.71
C ASP A 117 16.59 4.28 21.31
N GLN A 118 17.08 3.21 21.94
CA GLN A 118 16.23 2.16 22.52
C GLN A 118 15.37 2.66 23.69
N ARG A 119 15.65 3.86 24.23
CA ARG A 119 14.84 4.50 25.26
C ARG A 119 13.58 5.12 24.69
N LEU A 120 13.54 5.39 23.39
CA LEU A 120 12.39 5.97 22.71
C LEU A 120 11.51 4.87 22.10
N PRO A 121 10.19 4.89 22.34
CA PRO A 121 9.30 3.99 21.63
C PRO A 121 9.23 4.35 20.15
N VAL A 122 9.27 3.33 19.30
CA VAL A 122 9.10 3.49 17.85
C VAL A 122 7.63 3.79 17.55
N ASN A 123 7.36 5.01 17.10
CA ASN A 123 6.00 5.50 16.88
C ASN A 123 5.79 5.89 15.41
N HIS A 124 4.53 6.01 15.00
CA HIS A 124 4.16 6.41 13.64
C HIS A 124 4.70 7.80 13.23
N HIS A 125 4.90 8.70 14.19
CA HIS A 125 5.43 10.06 13.97
C HIS A 125 6.95 10.12 13.82
N SER A 126 7.65 8.99 14.03
CA SER A 126 9.10 8.89 13.84
C SER A 126 9.52 8.83 12.37
N PHE A 127 8.56 8.70 11.46
CA PHE A 127 8.81 8.46 10.04
C PHE A 127 7.94 9.36 9.15
N VAL A 128 8.52 9.83 8.05
CA VAL A 128 7.81 10.57 7.00
C VAL A 128 8.32 10.13 5.64
N THR A 129 7.41 9.67 4.78
CA THR A 129 7.71 9.31 3.38
C THR A 129 7.32 10.46 2.46
N THR A 130 8.16 10.79 1.48
CA THR A 130 7.83 11.81 0.48
C THR A 130 6.66 11.39 -0.40
N ALA A 131 5.89 12.37 -0.90
CA ALA A 131 4.70 12.12 -1.73
C ALA A 131 5.00 11.35 -3.03
N ASP A 132 6.25 11.38 -3.50
CA ASP A 132 6.72 10.65 -4.68
C ASP A 132 7.29 9.26 -4.37
N ASN A 133 7.25 8.81 -3.11
CA ASN A 133 7.82 7.55 -2.61
C ASN A 133 9.33 7.39 -2.83
N ARG A 134 10.09 8.47 -3.00
CA ARG A 134 11.55 8.38 -3.24
C ARG A 134 12.39 8.46 -1.98
N PHE A 135 11.92 9.20 -0.98
CA PHE A 135 12.68 9.41 0.25
C PHE A 135 11.87 9.08 1.49
N LEU A 136 12.57 8.57 2.50
CA LEU A 136 12.06 8.32 3.82
C LEU A 136 12.91 9.06 4.85
N PHE A 137 12.28 9.92 5.62
CA PHE A 137 12.86 10.60 6.76
C PHE A 137 12.56 9.77 8.01
N ALA A 138 13.60 9.48 8.79
CA ALA A 138 13.46 8.83 10.10
C ALA A 138 14.12 9.68 11.18
N CYS A 139 13.52 9.72 12.36
CA CYS A 139 14.10 10.34 13.55
C CYS A 139 14.11 9.35 14.74
N GLY A 140 14.70 9.76 15.86
CA GLY A 140 14.83 8.90 17.06
C GLY A 140 16.17 8.17 17.15
N PHE A 141 17.23 8.72 16.55
CA PHE A 141 18.59 8.20 16.70
C PHE A 141 19.24 8.65 18.01
N TRP A 142 20.16 7.85 18.55
CA TRP A 142 20.84 8.12 19.82
C TRP A 142 21.65 9.42 19.82
N ASP A 143 22.12 9.84 18.63
CA ASP A 143 22.88 11.07 18.39
C ASP A 143 21.99 12.31 18.19
N LYS A 144 20.67 12.18 18.42
CA LYS A 144 19.67 13.24 18.26
C LYS A 144 19.56 13.77 16.82
N SER A 145 19.93 12.95 15.84
CA SER A 145 19.80 13.28 14.42
C SER A 145 18.49 12.76 13.80
N PHE A 146 18.27 13.16 12.55
CA PHE A 146 17.35 12.47 11.63
C PHE A 146 18.16 11.99 10.42
N ARG A 147 17.65 10.97 9.73
CA ARG A 147 18.27 10.39 8.54
C ARG A 147 17.30 10.39 7.38
N VAL A 148 17.86 10.52 6.17
CA VAL A 148 17.12 10.48 4.92
C VAL A 148 17.59 9.27 4.12
N TYR A 149 16.66 8.38 3.80
CA TYR A 149 16.91 7.16 3.04
C TYR A 149 16.30 7.28 1.66
N TYR A 150 17.00 6.78 0.66
CA TYR A 150 16.45 6.56 -0.67
C TYR A 150 15.74 5.20 -0.71
N LEU A 151 14.53 5.15 -1.28
CA LEU A 151 13.61 4.01 -1.26
C LEU A 151 13.71 3.12 -2.52
#